data_AF-A0A4V1T023-F1
#
_entry.id   AF-A0A4V1T023-F1
#
_cell.length_a   1.000
_cell.length_b   1.000
_cell.length_c   1.000
_cell.angle_alpha   90.00
_cell.angle_beta   90.00
_cell.angle_gamma   90.00
#
_symmetry.space_group_name_H-M   'P 1'
#
loop_
_entity.id
_entity.type
_entity.pdbx_description
1 polymer ?
#
loop_
_entity_poly.entity_id
_entity_poly.type
_entity_poly.pdbx_seq_one_letter_code
_entity_poly.pdbx_strand_id
1 'polypeptide(L)'
;KLLEITATHEAIQNGAFYDLLYLNEHDRGFNPKIYPFLRYTDQDRLLIISNFNRNEVNLQVKFTDELLNQFNLMNIENHVFTDLLSGYKFSSTNLQQGLIVNLPASSGVILSF
;
A
#
# COMPACT_ATOMS: atom_id res chain seq x y z
N LYS A 1 9.50 -6.93 15.56
CA LYS A 1 9.26 -6.04 14.40
C LYS A 1 7.77 -5.87 14.10
N LEU A 2 7.00 -6.89 13.72
CA LEU A 2 5.56 -6.69 13.46
C LEU A 2 4.78 -6.19 14.70
N LEU A 3 4.97 -6.81 15.86
CA LEU A 3 4.36 -6.36 17.13
C LEU A 3 4.73 -4.91 17.50
N GLU A 4 5.94 -4.49 17.15
CA GLU A 4 6.42 -3.13 17.39
C GLU A 4 5.70 -2.16 16.46
N ILE A 5 5.65 -2.46 15.15
CA ILE A 5 4.89 -1.68 14.16
C ILE A 5 3.42 -1.52 14.60
N THR A 6 2.78 -2.59 15.07
CA THR A 6 1.39 -2.52 15.56
C THR A 6 1.24 -1.64 16.81
N ALA A 7 2.28 -1.52 17.63
CA ALA A 7 2.27 -0.70 18.84
C ALA A 7 2.62 0.78 18.58
N THR A 8 3.39 1.07 17.52
CA THR A 8 3.89 2.43 17.23
C THR A 8 3.09 3.18 16.17
N HIS A 9 2.40 2.47 15.26
CA HIS A 9 1.59 3.11 14.21
C HIS A 9 0.13 3.23 14.63
N GLU A 10 -0.33 4.47 14.80
CA GLU A 10 -1.71 4.79 15.15
C GLU A 10 -2.68 4.33 14.06
N ALA A 11 -2.28 4.38 12.78
CA ALA A 11 -3.08 3.90 11.66
C ALA A 11 -3.51 2.44 11.84
N ILE A 12 -2.66 1.60 12.43
CA ILE A 12 -3.00 0.19 12.68
C ILE A 12 -4.04 0.07 13.79
N GLN A 13 -3.87 0.81 14.88
CA GLN A 13 -4.72 0.68 16.07
C GLN A 13 -6.08 1.35 15.87
N ASN A 14 -6.07 2.60 15.40
CA ASN A 14 -7.24 3.49 15.39
C ASN A 14 -7.57 4.03 14.00
N GLY A 15 -6.78 3.70 12.97
CA GLY A 15 -7.00 4.22 11.62
C GLY A 15 -8.28 3.70 10.96
N ALA A 16 -8.79 4.49 10.02
CA ALA A 16 -9.81 4.07 9.08
C ALA A 16 -9.28 2.94 8.19
N PHE A 17 -10.14 1.99 7.86
CA PHE A 17 -9.86 0.95 6.89
C PHE A 17 -10.43 1.36 5.53
N TYR A 18 -9.65 1.19 4.46
CA TYR A 18 -10.12 1.41 3.10
C TYR A 18 -9.63 0.29 2.20
N ASP A 19 -10.58 -0.45 1.62
CA ASP A 19 -10.30 -1.54 0.69
C ASP A 19 -9.83 -0.97 -0.66
N LEU A 20 -8.71 -1.45 -1.17
CA LEU A 20 -8.21 -1.08 -2.50
C LEU A 20 -8.46 -2.17 -3.54
N LEU A 21 -8.92 -3.36 -3.14
CA LEU A 21 -9.06 -4.50 -4.04
C LEU A 21 -10.07 -4.21 -5.16
N TYR A 22 -11.23 -3.63 -4.84
CA TYR A 22 -12.28 -3.34 -5.83
C TYR A 22 -11.79 -2.45 -6.99
N LEU A 23 -10.82 -1.56 -6.74
CA LEU A 23 -10.26 -0.68 -7.75
C LEU A 23 -9.22 -1.39 -8.62
N ASN A 24 -8.56 -2.40 -8.07
CA ASN A 24 -7.37 -3.03 -8.62
C ASN A 24 -7.60 -4.45 -9.14
N GLU A 25 -8.75 -5.08 -8.84
CA GLU A 25 -9.00 -6.50 -9.11
C GLU A 25 -8.90 -6.92 -10.59
N HIS A 26 -9.11 -5.96 -11.51
CA HIS A 26 -9.03 -6.17 -12.95
C HIS A 26 -7.65 -5.87 -13.54
N ASP A 27 -6.73 -5.32 -12.76
CA ASP A 27 -5.38 -5.02 -13.23
C ASP A 27 -4.46 -6.26 -13.22
N ARG A 28 -3.42 -6.19 -14.05
CA ARG A 28 -2.47 -7.29 -14.20
C ARG A 28 -1.80 -7.62 -12.87
N GLY A 29 -1.74 -8.90 -12.54
CA GLY A 29 -1.09 -9.42 -11.34
C GLY A 29 -2.03 -9.53 -10.13
N PHE A 30 -3.14 -8.79 -10.12
CA PHE A 30 -4.18 -8.97 -9.12
C PHE A 30 -4.96 -10.28 -9.36
N ASN A 31 -5.22 -10.97 -8.27
CA ASN A 31 -6.01 -12.19 -8.23
C ASN A 31 -6.58 -12.35 -6.79
N PRO A 32 -7.48 -13.31 -6.53
CA PRO A 32 -8.10 -13.48 -5.21
C PRO A 32 -7.14 -13.81 -4.05
N LYS A 33 -5.83 -13.99 -4.32
CA LYS A 33 -4.78 -14.20 -3.33
C LYS A 33 -3.92 -12.96 -3.10
N ILE A 34 -4.25 -11.83 -3.72
CA ILE A 34 -3.64 -10.53 -3.44
C ILE A 34 -4.65 -9.68 -2.69
N TYR A 35 -4.24 -9.09 -1.57
CA TYR A 35 -5.11 -8.22 -0.80
C TYR A 35 -4.41 -6.90 -0.46
N PRO A 36 -4.68 -5.83 -1.24
CA PRO A 36 -4.23 -4.48 -0.96
C PRO A 36 -5.29 -3.72 -0.14
N PHE A 37 -4.88 -3.04 0.92
CA PHE A 37 -5.76 -2.16 1.68
C PHE A 37 -4.97 -1.06 2.39
N LEU A 38 -5.68 -0.01 2.79
CA LEU A 38 -5.13 1.09 3.56
C LEU A 38 -5.60 1.05 5.00
N ARG A 39 -4.70 1.49 5.87
CA ARG A 39 -5.00 1.89 7.24
C ARG A 39 -4.47 3.30 7.42
N TYR A 40 -5.30 4.24 7.88
CA TYR A 40 -4.86 5.62 8.02
C TYR A 40 -5.58 6.44 9.10
N THR A 41 -4.85 7.40 9.65
CA THR A 41 -5.36 8.58 10.36
C THR A 41 -4.98 9.83 9.55
N ASP A 42 -5.24 11.01 10.11
CA ASP A 42 -4.81 12.27 9.49
C ASP A 42 -3.27 12.39 9.40
N GLN A 43 -2.53 11.73 10.30
CA GLN A 43 -1.08 11.89 10.48
C GLN A 43 -0.26 10.62 10.20
N ASP A 44 -0.89 9.45 10.18
CA ASP A 44 -0.22 8.16 9.94
C ASP A 44 -0.99 7.39 8.86
N ARG A 45 -0.32 6.99 7.77
CA ARG A 45 -0.94 6.28 6.65
C ARG A 45 -0.07 5.09 6.27
N LEU A 46 -0.75 3.97 6.05
CA LEU A 46 -0.13 2.70 5.71
C LEU A 46 -0.86 2.04 4.55
N LEU A 47 -0.10 1.62 3.56
CA LEU A 47 -0.52 0.71 2.51
C LEU A 47 -0.02 -0.69 2.82
N ILE A 48 -0.95 -1.60 3.03
CA ILE A 48 -0.65 -2.98 3.37
C ILE A 48 -1.06 -3.84 2.19
N ILE A 49 -0.13 -4.69 1.73
CA ILE A 49 -0.38 -5.61 0.62
C ILE A 49 0.09 -6.98 1.03
N SER A 50 -0.80 -7.96 0.98
CA SER A 50 -0.49 -9.37 1.22
C SER A 50 -0.57 -10.17 -0.07
N ASN A 51 0.50 -10.91 -0.39
CA ASN A 51 0.56 -11.89 -1.46
C ASN A 51 0.47 -13.32 -0.90
N PHE A 52 -0.71 -13.91 -0.96
CA PHE A 52 -0.95 -15.31 -0.60
C PHE A 52 -0.68 -16.28 -1.76
N ASN A 53 -0.19 -15.80 -2.91
CA ASN A 53 0.27 -16.69 -3.98
C ASN A 53 1.58 -17.38 -3.59
N ARG A 54 1.80 -18.55 -4.19
CA ARG A 54 3.08 -19.26 -4.12
C ARG A 54 4.08 -18.76 -5.17
N ASN A 55 3.70 -17.74 -5.95
CA ASN A 55 4.52 -17.10 -6.96
C ASN A 55 4.71 -15.63 -6.61
N GLU A 56 5.81 -15.06 -7.08
CA GLU A 56 5.98 -13.61 -7.07
C GLU A 56 4.96 -12.92 -7.98
N VAL A 57 4.65 -11.67 -7.64
CA VAL A 57 3.76 -10.81 -8.44
C VAL A 57 4.36 -9.41 -8.57
N ASN A 58 4.17 -8.82 -9.74
CA ASN A 58 4.36 -7.39 -9.97
C ASN A 58 2.99 -6.75 -10.05
N LEU A 59 2.73 -5.76 -9.20
CA LEU A 59 1.45 -5.09 -9.05
C LEU A 59 1.61 -3.60 -9.34
N GLN A 60 0.61 -3.01 -9.98
CA GLN A 60 0.47 -1.56 -10.08
C GLN A 60 -0.75 -1.16 -9.24
N VAL A 61 -0.52 -0.76 -7.99
CA VAL A 61 -1.57 -0.41 -7.04
C VAL A 61 -2.07 0.99 -7.34
N LYS A 62 -3.30 1.11 -7.83
CA LYS A 62 -3.99 2.36 -8.08
C LYS A 62 -4.70 2.86 -6.84
N PHE A 63 -4.87 4.17 -6.80
CA PHE A 63 -5.61 4.92 -5.79
C PHE A 63 -6.70 5.73 -6.49
N THR A 64 -7.80 6.04 -5.79
CA THR A 64 -8.80 6.95 -6.33
C THR A 64 -8.33 8.40 -6.22
N ASP A 65 -8.77 9.27 -7.14
CA ASP A 65 -8.48 10.70 -7.07
C ASP A 65 -9.01 11.33 -5.77
N GLU A 66 -10.15 10.85 -5.27
CA GLU A 66 -10.71 11.31 -3.98
C GLU A 66 -9.76 11.03 -2.81
N LEU A 67 -9.18 9.83 -2.76
CA LEU A 67 -8.27 9.43 -1.71
C LEU A 67 -6.93 10.17 -1.82
N LEU A 68 -6.42 10.35 -3.04
CA LEU A 68 -5.23 11.16 -3.27
C LEU A 68 -5.45 12.64 -2.88
N ASN A 69 -6.64 13.19 -3.16
CA ASN A 69 -6.99 14.54 -2.73
C ASN A 69 -7.06 14.63 -1.20
N GLN A 70 -7.73 13.67 -0.54
CA GLN A 70 -7.84 13.62 0.92
C GLN A 70 -6.47 13.62 1.61
N PHE A 71 -5.49 12.93 1.03
CA PHE A 71 -4.14 12.85 1.59
C PHE A 71 -3.21 13.97 1.12
N ASN A 72 -3.70 14.94 0.32
CA ASN A 72 -2.89 15.99 -0.31
C ASN A 72 -1.74 15.41 -1.16
N LEU A 73 -1.98 14.27 -1.81
CA LEU A 73 -1.03 13.56 -2.67
C LEU A 73 -1.32 13.74 -4.17
N MET A 74 -2.33 14.53 -4.53
CA MET A 74 -2.61 14.88 -5.92
C MET A 74 -1.48 15.70 -6.52
N ASN A 75 -1.06 15.32 -7.72
CA ASN A 75 0.02 15.97 -8.47
C ASN A 75 1.37 16.01 -7.74
N ILE A 76 1.56 15.18 -6.70
CA ILE A 76 2.87 15.05 -6.05
C ILE A 76 3.78 14.21 -6.94
N GLU A 77 4.87 14.83 -7.37
CA GLU A 77 5.95 14.16 -8.07
C GLU A 77 6.92 13.54 -7.06
N ASN A 78 7.36 12.31 -7.33
CA ASN A 78 8.38 11.60 -6.54
C ASN A 78 8.02 11.35 -5.07
N HIS A 79 6.87 10.70 -4.85
CA HIS A 79 6.49 10.26 -3.51
C HIS A 79 7.18 8.95 -3.13
N VAL A 80 7.63 8.83 -1.88
CA VAL A 80 8.41 7.69 -1.38
C VAL A 80 7.62 6.95 -0.31
N PHE A 81 7.56 5.63 -0.48
CA PHE A 81 6.95 4.69 0.46
C PHE A 81 8.07 3.88 1.11
N THR A 82 8.03 3.71 2.43
CA THR A 82 9.00 2.88 3.15
C THR A 82 8.33 1.63 3.69
N ASP A 83 8.81 0.46 3.30
CA ASP A 83 8.38 -0.80 3.90
C ASP A 83 8.91 -0.92 5.32
N LEU A 84 8.02 -0.93 6.30
CA LEU A 84 8.35 -1.02 7.71
C LEU A 84 8.96 -2.38 8.08
N LEU A 85 8.68 -3.44 7.30
CA LEU A 85 9.21 -4.77 7.56
C LEU A 85 10.67 -4.91 7.13
N SER A 86 11.01 -4.52 5.89
CA SER A 86 12.36 -4.67 5.34
C SER A 86 13.21 -3.39 5.39
N GLY A 87 12.58 -2.21 5.46
CA GLY A 87 13.23 -0.90 5.27
C GLY A 87 13.41 -0.51 3.80
N TYR A 88 13.00 -1.36 2.85
CA TYR A 88 13.08 -1.07 1.43
C TYR A 88 12.15 0.09 1.04
N LYS A 89 12.57 0.90 0.08
CA LYS A 89 11.81 2.08 -0.37
C LYS A 89 11.28 1.87 -1.78
N PHE A 90 10.00 2.19 -1.95
CA PHE A 90 9.36 2.29 -3.26
C PHE A 90 9.15 3.77 -3.56
N SER A 91 9.21 4.13 -4.84
CA SER A 91 8.90 5.49 -5.27
C SER A 91 7.91 5.48 -6.42
N SER A 92 7.06 6.50 -6.47
CA SER A 92 6.21 6.78 -7.62
C SER A 92 6.42 8.21 -8.07
N THR A 93 6.63 8.39 -9.37
CA THR A 93 6.71 9.71 -10.01
C THR A 93 5.34 10.34 -10.20
N ASN A 94 4.28 9.52 -10.29
CA ASN A 94 2.90 9.97 -10.42
C ASN A 94 1.96 8.94 -9.77
N LEU A 95 1.42 9.27 -8.60
CA LEU A 95 0.51 8.39 -7.86
C LEU A 95 -0.85 8.17 -8.52
N GLN A 96 -1.27 9.05 -9.43
CA GLN A 96 -2.49 8.86 -10.21
C GLN A 96 -2.34 7.71 -11.21
N GLN A 97 -1.11 7.37 -11.60
CA GLN A 97 -0.81 6.17 -12.38
C GLN A 97 -0.63 4.93 -11.48
N GLY A 98 -0.63 5.10 -10.16
CA GLY A 98 -0.43 4.05 -9.17
C GLY A 98 1.02 3.87 -8.71
N LEU A 99 1.21 2.90 -7.81
CA LEU A 99 2.48 2.50 -7.24
C LEU A 99 2.87 1.10 -7.73
N ILE A 100 4.05 0.97 -8.32
CA ILE A 100 4.57 -0.34 -8.73
C ILE A 100 5.21 -1.04 -7.53
N VAL A 101 4.72 -2.24 -7.21
CA VAL A 101 5.22 -3.06 -6.09
C VAL A 101 5.54 -4.47 -6.58
N ASN A 102 6.76 -4.93 -6.29
CA ASN A 102 7.17 -6.31 -6.48
C ASN A 102 7.02 -7.07 -5.16
N LEU A 103 6.19 -8.12 -5.16
CA LEU A 103 5.96 -8.95 -3.97
C LEU A 103 6.44 -10.39 -4.23
N PRO A 104 7.39 -10.89 -3.44
CA PRO A 104 7.74 -12.30 -3.44
C PRO A 104 6.54 -13.21 -3.12
N ALA A 105 6.69 -14.50 -3.43
CA ALA A 105 5.72 -15.52 -3.03
C ALA A 105 5.48 -15.51 -1.51
N SER A 106 4.22 -15.64 -1.09
CA SER A 106 3.82 -15.82 0.32
C SER A 106 4.39 -14.74 1.24
N SER A 107 4.35 -13.49 0.78
CA SER A 107 4.95 -12.33 1.46
C SER A 107 3.94 -11.21 1.62
N GLY A 108 4.31 -10.19 2.39
CA GLY A 108 3.55 -8.94 2.48
C GLY A 108 4.47 -7.77 2.77
N VAL A 109 3.97 -6.57 2.51
CA VAL A 109 4.65 -5.30 2.78
C VAL A 109 3.75 -4.38 3.56
N ILE A 110 4.35 -3.51 4.38
CA ILE A 110 3.64 -2.45 5.11
C ILE A 110 4.34 -1.14 4.77
N LEU A 111 3.74 -0.39 3.85
CA LEU A 111 4.33 0.80 3.27
C LEU A 111 3.81 2.06 3.98
N SER A 112 4.70 2.80 4.65
CA SER A 112 4.38 4.10 5.26
C SER A 112 4.69 5.26 4.33
N PHE A 113 3.79 6.27 4.29
CA PHE A 113 3.82 7.39 3.34
C PHE A 113 3.01 8.63 3.76
#